data_AF-A0A0C2A7J0-F1
#
_entry.id   AF-A0A0C2A7J0-F1
#
_cell.length_a   1.000
_cell.length_b   1.000
_cell.length_c   1.000
_cell.angle_alpha   90.00
_cell.angle_beta   90.00
_cell.angle_gamma   90.00
#
_symmetry.space_group_name_H-M   'P 1'
#
loop_
_entity.id
_entity.type
_entity.pdbx_description
1 polymer ?
#
loop_
_entity_poly.entity_id
_entity_poly.type
_entity_poly.pdbx_seq_one_letter_code
_entity_poly.pdbx_strand_id
1 'polypeptide(L)'
;MLLAALESRIDDMVSELAQFHGYRTVWLGENGQLFHAEPEDMLELRGFTCIATMLRPTREELTAAALKIVTVELDEPLRRAMASWEAPISALESNLIPAM
;
A
#
# COMPACT_ATOMS: atom_id res chain seq x y z
N MET A 1 -4.59 -9.35 -6.31
CA MET A 1 -3.10 -9.54 -6.30
C MET A 1 -2.69 -10.10 -4.95
N LEU A 2 -1.82 -11.12 -4.87
CA LEU A 2 -1.37 -11.66 -3.57
C LEU A 2 -0.59 -10.63 -2.76
N LEU A 3 -0.83 -10.57 -1.44
CA LEU A 3 -0.13 -9.65 -0.53
C LEU A 3 1.40 -9.83 -0.61
N ALA A 4 1.90 -11.06 -0.54
CA ALA A 4 3.34 -11.34 -0.62
C ALA A 4 3.97 -10.85 -1.95
N ALA A 5 3.22 -10.87 -3.05
CA ALA A 5 3.68 -10.35 -4.33
C ALA A 5 3.74 -8.81 -4.32
N LEU A 6 2.78 -8.14 -3.67
CA LEU A 6 2.84 -6.68 -3.47
C LEU A 6 4.04 -6.31 -2.60
N GLU A 7 4.25 -7.01 -1.48
CA GLU A 7 5.37 -6.74 -0.57
C GLU A 7 6.73 -6.83 -1.27
N SER A 8 6.97 -7.91 -2.03
CA SER A 8 8.20 -8.05 -2.81
C SER A 8 8.37 -6.90 -3.81
N ARG A 9 7.31 -6.52 -4.52
CA ARG A 9 7.37 -5.41 -5.50
C ARG A 9 7.63 -4.07 -4.84
N ILE A 10 7.13 -3.85 -3.62
CA ILE A 10 7.41 -2.64 -2.84
C ILE A 10 8.88 -2.60 -2.43
N ASP A 11 9.42 -3.72 -1.94
CA ASP A 11 10.84 -3.78 -1.53
C ASP A 11 11.78 -3.47 -2.71
N ASP A 12 11.49 -4.01 -3.89
CA ASP A 12 12.21 -3.71 -5.13
C ASP A 12 12.08 -2.22 -5.49
N MET A 13 10.85 -1.69 -5.50
CA MET A 13 10.57 -0.30 -5.87
C MET A 13 11.23 0.71 -4.92
N VAL A 14 11.22 0.46 -3.61
CA VAL A 14 11.93 1.30 -2.62
C VAL A 14 13.43 1.31 -2.90
N SER A 15 13.99 0.15 -3.21
CA SER A 15 15.41 0.00 -3.53
C SER A 15 15.80 0.74 -4.82
N GLU A 16 14.94 0.73 -5.83
CA GLU A 16 15.10 1.51 -7.06
C GLU A 16 15.00 3.02 -6.78
N LEU A 17 13.94 3.46 -6.11
CA LEU A 17 13.68 4.87 -5.81
C LEU A 17 14.76 5.52 -4.94
N ALA A 18 15.44 4.74 -4.09
CA ALA A 18 16.56 5.22 -3.27
C ALA A 18 17.74 5.74 -4.12
N GLN A 19 17.87 5.28 -5.37
CA GLN A 19 18.96 5.68 -6.27
C GLN A 19 18.75 7.05 -6.92
N PHE A 20 17.53 7.59 -6.87
CA PHE A 20 17.18 8.86 -7.48
C PHE A 20 17.30 10.02 -6.49
N HIS A 21 17.62 11.22 -6.99
CA HIS A 21 17.73 12.45 -6.18
C HIS A 21 16.50 13.36 -6.30
N GLY A 22 15.56 13.04 -7.19
CA GLY A 22 14.34 13.80 -7.44
C GLY A 22 13.09 13.00 -7.11
N TYR A 23 11.94 13.68 -7.16
CA TYR A 23 10.64 13.04 -7.04
C TYR A 23 10.42 12.08 -8.21
N ARG A 24 9.81 10.93 -7.92
CA ARG A 24 9.38 9.99 -8.94
C ARG A 24 7.92 9.65 -8.69
N THR A 25 7.15 9.51 -9.76
CA THR A 25 5.77 9.03 -9.67
C THR A 25 5.76 7.52 -9.82
N VAL A 26 5.14 6.84 -8.85
CA VAL A 26 4.91 5.40 -8.88
C VAL A 26 3.55 5.12 -9.51
N TRP A 27 3.53 4.15 -10.41
CA TRP A 27 2.40 3.78 -11.24
C TRP A 27 2.10 2.30 -11.10
N LEU A 28 0.82 1.95 -11.20
CA LEU A 28 0.33 0.57 -11.27
C LEU A 28 -0.12 0.26 -12.69
N GLY A 29 0.48 -0.75 -13.31
CA GLY A 29 0.02 -1.29 -14.60
C GLY A 29 -1.13 -2.28 -14.43
N GLU A 30 -1.84 -2.58 -15.53
CA GLU A 30 -3.00 -3.48 -15.55
C GLU A 30 -2.68 -4.91 -15.06
N ASN A 31 -1.45 -5.38 -15.25
CA ASN A 31 -0.95 -6.67 -14.74
C ASN A 31 -0.50 -6.62 -13.26
N GLY A 32 -0.75 -5.49 -12.58
CA GLY A 32 -0.35 -5.23 -11.21
C GLY A 32 1.12 -4.85 -11.03
N GLN A 33 1.90 -4.69 -12.11
CA GLN A 33 3.31 -4.29 -12.00
C GLN A 33 3.43 -2.86 -11.46
N LEU A 34 4.44 -2.63 -10.60
CA LEU A 34 4.81 -1.29 -10.17
C LEU A 34 5.88 -0.74 -11.11
N PHE A 35 5.72 0.52 -11.49
CA PHE A 35 6.66 1.24 -12.34
C PHE A 35 6.91 2.63 -11.76
N HIS A 36 8.07 3.23 -12.02
CA HIS A 36 8.33 4.61 -11.62
C HIS A 36 8.79 5.47 -12.80
N ALA A 37 8.27 6.68 -12.90
CA ALA A 37 8.51 7.62 -13.99
C ALA A 37 8.84 9.04 -13.47
N GLU A 38 9.22 9.95 -14.36
CA GLU A 38 9.26 11.37 -13.98
C GLU A 38 7.83 11.85 -13.70
N PRO A 39 7.62 12.85 -12.82
CA PRO A 39 6.29 13.35 -12.49
C PRO A 39 5.49 13.88 -13.68
N GLU A 40 6.17 14.32 -14.74
CA GLU A 40 5.56 14.84 -15.97
C GLU A 40 5.08 13.74 -16.93
N ASP A 41 5.50 12.49 -16.71
CA ASP A 41 5.12 11.35 -17.54
C ASP A 41 3.66 10.94 -17.21
N MET A 42 2.69 11.54 -17.92
CA MET A 42 1.23 11.28 -17.76
C MET A 42 0.83 9.87 -18.26
N LEU A 43 1.18 8.82 -17.51
CA LEU A 43 0.92 7.44 -17.90
C LEU A 43 -0.54 7.00 -17.75
N GLU A 44 -1.42 7.82 -17.17
CA GLU A 44 -2.87 7.55 -17.14
C GLU A 44 -3.44 7.38 -18.54
N LEU A 45 -2.93 8.15 -19.51
CA LEU A 45 -3.33 8.07 -20.92
C LEU A 45 -2.99 6.72 -21.56
N ARG A 46 -2.14 5.93 -20.90
CA ARG A 46 -1.73 4.58 -21.32
C ARG A 46 -2.31 3.48 -20.43
N GLY A 47 -3.30 3.79 -19.60
CA GLY A 47 -3.99 2.81 -18.73
C GLY A 47 -3.30 2.53 -17.40
N PHE A 48 -2.28 3.30 -17.02
CA PHE A 48 -1.66 3.15 -15.70
C PHE A 48 -2.45 3.91 -14.64
N THR A 49 -2.50 3.37 -13.43
CA THR A 49 -3.06 4.06 -12.26
C THR A 49 -1.95 4.72 -11.45
N CYS A 50 -2.04 6.03 -11.23
CA CYS A 50 -1.09 6.74 -10.38
C CYS A 50 -1.26 6.30 -8.91
N ILE A 51 -0.15 5.91 -8.27
CA ILE A 51 -0.13 5.58 -6.83
C ILE A 51 0.22 6.81 -6.01
N ALA A 52 1.40 7.38 -6.26
CA ALA A 52 1.91 8.55 -5.54
C ALA A 52 3.15 9.12 -6.24
N THR A 53 3.40 10.42 -6.03
CA THR A 53 4.68 11.06 -6.35
C THR A 53 5.47 11.25 -5.07
N MET A 54 6.64 10.61 -4.96
CA MET A 54 7.40 10.51 -3.71
C MET A 54 8.89 10.74 -3.95
N LEU A 55 9.58 11.20 -2.91
CA LEU A 55 11.03 11.37 -2.90
C LEU A 55 11.63 10.38 -1.91
N ARG A 56 12.26 9.31 -2.41
CA ARG A 56 12.92 8.27 -1.61
C ARG A 56 12.03 7.73 -0.47
N PRO A 57 10.83 7.21 -0.79
CA PRO A 57 9.91 6.76 0.24
C PRO A 57 10.49 5.57 1.03
N THR A 58 10.07 5.43 2.28
CA THR A 58 10.27 4.17 3.01
C THR A 58 9.30 3.09 2.50
N ARG A 59 9.55 1.85 2.92
CA ARG A 59 8.65 0.72 2.65
C ARG A 59 7.23 1.01 3.17
N GLU A 60 7.11 1.52 4.38
CA GLU A 60 5.83 1.79 5.03
C GLU A 60 5.05 2.87 4.26
N GLU A 61 5.73 3.94 3.84
CA GLU A 61 5.12 5.03 3.09
C GLU A 61 4.59 4.56 1.74
N LEU A 62 5.39 3.79 0.98
CA LEU A 62 4.96 3.26 -0.31
C LEU A 62 3.86 2.19 -0.16
N THR A 63 3.93 1.36 0.88
CA THR A 63 2.89 0.38 1.21
C THR A 63 1.56 1.07 1.50
N ALA A 64 1.57 2.10 2.34
CA ALA A 64 0.37 2.86 2.70
C ALA A 64 -0.26 3.56 1.49
N ALA A 65 0.56 4.03 0.54
CA ALA A 65 0.06 4.59 -0.72
C ALA A 65 -0.55 3.50 -1.63
N ALA A 66 0.15 2.38 -1.82
CA ALA A 66 -0.29 1.30 -2.69
C ALA A 66 -1.60 0.65 -2.22
N LEU A 67 -1.78 0.42 -0.91
CA LEU A 67 -2.97 -0.24 -0.35
C LEU A 67 -4.26 0.59 -0.50
N LYS A 68 -4.18 1.88 -0.84
CA LYS A 68 -5.36 2.70 -1.15
C LYS A 68 -5.97 2.38 -2.51
N ILE A 69 -5.20 1.70 -3.38
CA ILE A 69 -5.53 1.50 -4.79
C ILE A 69 -5.52 0.01 -5.13
N VAL A 70 -4.53 -0.73 -4.63
CA VAL A 70 -4.34 -2.14 -4.91
C VAL A 70 -5.22 -2.99 -4.01
N THR A 71 -6.12 -3.76 -4.62
CA THR A 71 -6.83 -4.84 -3.90
C THR A 71 -5.89 -6.03 -3.69
N VAL A 72 -5.57 -6.27 -2.42
CA VAL A 72 -4.73 -7.40 -2.00
C VAL A 72 -5.57 -8.61 -1.57
N GLU A 73 -5.12 -9.77 -2.00
CA GLU A 73 -5.62 -11.07 -1.56
C GLU A 73 -4.64 -11.64 -0.55
N LEU A 74 -5.17 -12.03 0.60
CA LEU A 74 -4.40 -12.73 1.63
C LEU A 74 -4.20 -14.18 1.19
N ASP A 75 -3.00 -14.70 1.40
CA ASP A 75 -2.73 -16.12 1.25
C ASP A 75 -3.54 -16.95 2.27
N GLU A 76 -3.71 -18.25 2.00
CA GLU A 76 -4.52 -19.13 2.86
C GLU A 76 -4.01 -19.20 4.32
N PRO A 77 -2.69 -19.29 4.58
CA PRO A 77 -2.18 -19.28 5.94
C PRO A 77 -2.49 -17.98 6.69
N LEU A 78 -2.23 -16.82 6.09
CA LEU A 78 -2.45 -15.52 6.71
C LEU A 78 -3.93 -15.24 6.90
N ARG A 79 -4.78 -15.60 5.93
CA ARG A 79 -6.22 -15.44 6.04
C ARG A 79 -6.79 -16.23 7.21
N ARG A 80 -6.32 -17.46 7.43
CA ARG A 80 -6.71 -18.26 8.60
C ARG A 80 -6.22 -17.65 9.91
N ALA A 81 -4.98 -17.18 9.94
CA ALA A 81 -4.44 -16.49 11.12
C ALA A 81 -5.26 -15.23 11.47
N MET A 82 -5.59 -14.41 10.47
CA MET A 82 -6.42 -13.22 10.65
C MET A 82 -7.87 -13.55 11.03
N ALA A 83 -8.45 -14.63 10.48
CA ALA A 83 -9.79 -15.08 10.87
C ALA A 83 -9.84 -15.61 12.31
N SER A 84 -8.72 -16.13 12.83
CA SER A 84 -8.60 -16.53 14.24
C SER A 84 -8.31 -15.37 15.19
N TRP A 85 -8.05 -14.18 14.65
CA TRP A 85 -7.83 -13.00 15.47
C TRP A 85 -9.17 -12.49 15.99
N GLU A 86 -9.46 -12.72 17.27
CA GLU A 86 -10.51 -11.98 17.95
C GLU A 86 -10.10 -10.51 17.99
N ALA A 87 -10.82 -9.66 17.25
CA ALA A 87 -10.64 -8.22 17.33
C ALA A 87 -10.79 -7.80 18.81
N PRO A 88 -9.89 -6.99 19.38
CA PRO A 88 -10.08 -6.48 20.73
C PRO A 88 -11.44 -5.78 20.78
N ILE A 89 -12.33 -6.32 21.61
CA ILE A 89 -13.64 -5.73 21.90
C ILE A 89 -13.34 -4.30 22.36
N SER A 90 -13.84 -3.31 21.62
CA SER A 90 -13.71 -1.90 21.96
C SER A 90 -14.34 -1.67 23.34
N ALA A 91 -13.54 -1.76 24.40
CA ALA A 91 -13.97 -1.57 25.79
C ALA A 91 -14.12 -0.08 26.12
N LEU A 92 -14.68 0.71 25.20
CA LEU A 92 -14.80 2.16 25.33
C LEU A 92 -16.23 2.66 25.62
N GLU A 93 -17.21 1.78 25.84
CA GLU A 93 -18.61 2.19 26.10
C GLU A 93 -19.17 1.82 27.49
N SER A 94 -18.33 1.53 28.49
CA SER A 94 -18.82 1.15 29.84
C SER A 94 -18.66 2.21 30.95
N ASN A 95 -18.22 3.45 30.65
CA ASN A 95 -18.00 4.48 31.69
C ASN A 95 -18.76 5.81 31.44
N LEU A 96 -19.96 5.76 30.84
CA LEU A 96 -20.91 6.88 30.96
C LEU A 96 -21.83 6.61 32.15
N ILE A 97 -21.36 6.95 33.35
CA ILE A 97 -22.23 7.12 34.52
C ILE A 97 -23.11 8.34 34.25
N PRO A 98 -24.45 8.24 34.28
CA PRO A 98 -25.30 9.42 34.24
C PRO A 98 -25.14 10.19 35.56
N ALA A 99 -24.73 11.46 35.47
CA ALA A 99 -24.70 12.35 36.62
C ALA A 99 -26.13 12.57 37.14
N MET A 100 -26.36 12.30 38.42
CA MET A 100 -27.53 12.74 39.19
C MET A 100 -27.28 14.12 39.77
#